data_AF-J1HEI3-F1
#
_entry.id   AF-J1HEI3-F1
#
_cell.length_a   1.000
_cell.length_b   1.000
_cell.length_c   1.000
_cell.angle_alpha   90.00
_cell.angle_beta   90.00
_cell.angle_gamma   90.00
#
_symmetry.space_group_name_H-M   'P 1'
#
loop_
_entity.id
_entity.type
_entity.pdbx_description
1 polymer ?
#
loop_
_entity_poly.entity_id
_entity_poly.type
_entity_poly.pdbx_seq_one_letter_code
_entity_poly.pdbx_strand_id
1 'polypeptide(L)'
;MVTHDAVATDLTPQQHLELQFKASSSSDLIDDGLQTIRDGRLSTTNRDQVLASLATGLGRLYTLALDLHRLEIDHLPERPDPTSSESGLADLHARLFDILGLHPERSGSAADQWLCRLSADPVADALIEALDVYRGATTGEHTAPDGAWDRVRAAVDLDPGVGSRRITSQPDDEPEPETETSPVPTGAYQEAWNSRFISTIETIRSTIDACSQDGLLGGPAQNLGAALAHPRQGTAAA
;
A
#
# COMPACT_ATOMS: atom_id res chain seq x y z
N MET A 1 22.68 22.39 -20.70
CA MET A 1 21.63 21.48 -21.19
C MET A 1 22.29 20.12 -21.30
N VAL A 2 22.28 19.35 -20.20
CA VAL A 2 22.82 17.99 -20.17
C VAL A 2 21.61 17.08 -20.31
N THR A 3 21.40 16.58 -21.53
CA THR A 3 20.52 15.44 -21.77
C THR A 3 21.15 14.26 -21.06
N HIS A 4 20.58 13.85 -19.92
CA HIS A 4 20.77 12.49 -19.45
C HIS A 4 20.10 11.62 -20.52
N ASP A 5 20.91 10.94 -21.33
CA ASP A 5 20.44 9.75 -22.02
C ASP A 5 19.88 8.86 -20.93
N ALA A 6 18.56 8.73 -20.91
CA ALA A 6 17.92 7.62 -20.23
C ALA A 6 18.53 6.39 -20.89
N VAL A 7 19.43 5.71 -20.18
CA VAL A 7 19.88 4.39 -20.59
C VAL A 7 18.60 3.57 -20.58
N ALA A 8 18.03 3.36 -21.77
CA ALA A 8 16.96 2.40 -21.94
C ALA A 8 17.58 1.07 -21.54
N THR A 9 17.36 0.65 -20.29
CA THR A 9 17.61 -0.72 -19.90
C THR A 9 16.68 -1.53 -20.79
N ASP A 10 17.22 -2.07 -21.89
CA ASP A 10 16.47 -2.81 -22.90
C ASP A 10 15.96 -4.11 -22.25
N LEU A 11 14.83 -4.00 -21.57
CA LEU A 11 14.11 -5.13 -21.00
C LEU A 11 13.72 -6.05 -22.15
N THR A 12 14.04 -7.33 -22.02
CA THR A 12 13.55 -8.33 -22.96
C THR A 12 12.01 -8.35 -22.92
N PRO A 13 11.34 -8.74 -24.03
CA PRO A 13 9.88 -8.87 -24.04
C PRO A 13 9.34 -9.78 -22.93
N GLN A 14 10.10 -10.82 -22.56
CA GLN A 14 9.75 -11.71 -21.46
C GLN A 14 9.83 -11.02 -20.09
N GLN A 15 10.87 -10.22 -19.83
CA GLN A 15 10.97 -9.43 -18.60
C GLN A 15 9.85 -8.38 -18.51
N HIS A 16 9.50 -7.76 -19.63
CA HIS A 16 8.39 -6.81 -19.68
C HIS A 16 7.06 -7.48 -19.29
N LEU A 17 6.76 -8.65 -19.85
CA LEU A 17 5.57 -9.43 -19.49
C LEU A 17 5.57 -9.88 -18.02
N GLU A 18 6.73 -10.28 -17.48
CA GLU A 18 6.86 -10.67 -16.08
C GLU A 18 6.59 -9.50 -15.13
N LEU A 19 7.14 -8.32 -15.42
CA LEU A 19 6.91 -7.10 -14.64
C LEU A 19 5.45 -6.65 -14.72
N GLN A 20 4.82 -6.72 -15.90
CA GLN A 20 3.38 -6.46 -16.04
C GLN A 20 2.55 -7.44 -15.22
N PHE A 21 2.86 -8.74 -15.28
CA PHE A 21 2.15 -9.75 -14.49
C PHE A 21 2.29 -9.50 -12.98
N LYS A 22 3.51 -9.18 -12.51
CA LYS A 22 3.76 -8.82 -11.10
C LYS A 22 2.96 -7.59 -10.68
N ALA A 23 2.95 -6.54 -11.50
CA ALA A 23 2.20 -5.31 -11.22
C ALA A 23 0.69 -5.55 -11.17
N SER A 24 0.14 -6.28 -12.15
CA SER A 24 -1.29 -6.62 -12.19
C SER A 24 -1.67 -7.52 -11.03
N SER A 25 -0.94 -8.61 -10.78
CA SER A 25 -1.22 -9.52 -9.66
C SER A 25 -1.14 -8.83 -8.30
N SER A 26 -0.22 -7.89 -8.14
CA SER A 26 -0.12 -7.06 -6.93
C SER A 26 -1.33 -6.14 -6.79
N SER A 27 -1.76 -5.50 -7.88
CA SER A 27 -2.91 -4.59 -7.89
C SER A 27 -4.21 -5.33 -7.60
N ASP A 28 -4.43 -6.49 -8.22
CA ASP A 28 -5.63 -7.32 -8.03
C ASP A 28 -5.81 -7.71 -6.55
N LEU A 29 -4.73 -8.14 -5.88
CA LEU A 29 -4.77 -8.48 -4.45
C LEU A 29 -5.13 -7.29 -3.54
N ILE A 30 -4.66 -6.10 -3.91
CA ILE A 30 -4.98 -4.86 -3.19
C ILE A 30 -6.43 -4.46 -3.45
N ASP A 31 -6.83 -4.45 -4.72
CA ASP A 31 -8.15 -4.00 -5.17
C ASP A 31 -9.26 -4.91 -4.62
N ASP A 32 -9.08 -6.24 -4.63
CA ASP A 32 -10.03 -7.19 -4.04
C ASP A 32 -10.20 -6.97 -2.52
N GLY A 33 -9.09 -6.72 -1.82
CA GLY A 33 -9.10 -6.45 -0.39
C GLY A 33 -9.80 -5.13 -0.05
N LEU A 34 -9.45 -4.05 -0.76
CA LEU A 34 -10.07 -2.74 -0.59
C LEU A 34 -11.56 -2.76 -0.96
N GLN A 35 -11.93 -3.48 -2.01
CA GLN A 35 -13.33 -3.62 -2.43
C GLN A 35 -14.17 -4.34 -1.38
N THR A 36 -13.62 -5.39 -0.76
CA THR A 36 -14.31 -6.09 0.34
C THR A 36 -14.59 -5.16 1.53
N ILE A 37 -13.63 -4.30 1.88
CA ILE A 37 -13.79 -3.31 2.95
C ILE A 37 -14.80 -2.22 2.54
N ARG A 38 -14.72 -1.74 1.30
CA ARG A 38 -15.60 -0.70 0.74
C ARG A 38 -17.06 -1.15 0.70
N ASP A 39 -17.30 -2.41 0.38
CA ASP A 39 -18.64 -3.01 0.35
C ASP A 39 -19.20 -3.31 1.76
N GLY A 40 -18.45 -3.01 2.82
CA GLY A 40 -18.86 -3.31 4.20
C GLY A 40 -18.94 -4.81 4.49
N ARG A 41 -18.25 -5.63 3.68
CA ARG A 41 -18.29 -7.11 3.75
C ARG A 41 -17.18 -7.69 4.62
N LEU A 42 -16.38 -6.84 5.26
CA LEU A 42 -15.37 -7.24 6.24
C LEU A 42 -16.08 -7.76 7.50
N SER A 43 -15.83 -9.01 7.86
CA SER A 43 -16.36 -9.68 9.04
C SER A 43 -15.24 -10.35 9.81
N THR A 44 -15.49 -10.75 11.05
CA THR A 44 -14.51 -11.49 11.86
C THR A 44 -13.99 -12.75 11.16
N THR A 45 -14.83 -13.41 10.35
CA THR A 45 -14.49 -14.65 9.65
C THR A 45 -13.55 -14.46 8.47
N ASN A 46 -13.65 -13.35 7.73
CA ASN A 46 -12.81 -13.10 6.55
C ASN A 46 -11.72 -12.05 6.78
N ARG A 47 -11.69 -11.41 7.96
CA ARG A 47 -10.77 -10.32 8.28
C ARG A 47 -9.32 -10.68 8.00
N ASP A 48 -8.85 -11.78 8.57
CA ASP A 48 -7.45 -12.16 8.49
C ASP A 48 -7.05 -12.50 7.04
N GLN A 49 -7.96 -13.11 6.27
CA GLN A 49 -7.75 -13.38 4.85
C GLN A 49 -7.65 -12.09 4.03
N VAL A 50 -8.55 -11.14 4.26
CA VAL A 50 -8.55 -9.84 3.57
C VAL A 50 -7.28 -9.06 3.89
N LEU A 51 -6.89 -9.00 5.15
CA LEU A 51 -5.68 -8.30 5.59
C LEU A 51 -4.40 -8.99 5.10
N ALA A 52 -4.36 -10.32 5.05
CA ALA A 52 -3.25 -11.07 4.46
C ALA A 52 -3.13 -10.83 2.94
N SER A 53 -4.26 -10.74 2.22
CA SER A 53 -4.28 -10.37 0.80
C SER A 53 -3.70 -8.97 0.60
N LEU A 54 -4.14 -7.99 1.39
CA LEU A 54 -3.63 -6.62 1.35
C LEU A 54 -2.14 -6.55 1.66
N ALA A 55 -1.68 -7.22 2.72
CA ALA A 55 -0.27 -7.27 3.11
C ALA A 55 0.59 -7.92 2.01
N THR A 56 0.10 -9.01 1.40
CA THR A 56 0.77 -9.69 0.30
C THR A 56 0.84 -8.80 -0.94
N GLY A 57 -0.26 -8.13 -1.29
CA GLY A 57 -0.33 -7.17 -2.40
C GLY A 57 0.64 -6.01 -2.20
N LEU A 58 0.61 -5.33 -1.05
CA LEU A 58 1.54 -4.24 -0.75
C LEU A 58 3.01 -4.70 -0.73
N GLY A 59 3.30 -5.88 -0.16
CA GLY A 59 4.65 -6.43 -0.15
C GLY A 59 5.19 -6.69 -1.55
N ARG A 60 4.35 -7.20 -2.46
CA ARG A 60 4.69 -7.38 -3.88
C ARG A 60 4.91 -6.04 -4.58
N LEU A 61 4.07 -5.04 -4.31
CA LEU A 61 4.19 -3.70 -4.86
C LEU A 61 5.51 -3.03 -4.46
N TYR A 62 5.87 -3.05 -3.17
CA TYR A 62 7.13 -2.47 -2.70
C TYR A 62 8.34 -3.20 -3.28
N THR A 63 8.30 -4.53 -3.31
CA THR A 63 9.38 -5.33 -3.92
C THR A 63 9.55 -4.99 -5.39
N LEU A 64 8.45 -4.89 -6.14
CA LEU A 64 8.46 -4.50 -7.54
C LEU A 64 9.07 -3.10 -7.73
N ALA A 65 8.67 -2.12 -6.92
CA ALA A 65 9.20 -0.75 -7.00
C ALA A 65 10.73 -0.72 -6.71
N LEU A 66 11.20 -1.45 -5.71
CA LEU A 66 12.61 -1.58 -5.39
C LEU A 66 13.40 -2.30 -6.50
N ASP A 67 12.84 -3.36 -7.07
CA ASP A 67 13.48 -4.09 -8.17
C ASP A 67 13.55 -3.23 -9.44
N LEU A 68 12.52 -2.44 -9.75
CA LEU A 68 12.54 -1.48 -10.86
C LEU A 68 13.63 -0.41 -10.67
N HIS A 69 13.78 0.12 -9.46
CA HIS A 69 14.85 1.07 -9.15
C HIS A 69 16.24 0.42 -9.25
N ARG A 70 16.41 -0.84 -8.86
CA ARG A 70 17.69 -1.57 -9.01
C ARG A 70 18.06 -1.82 -10.47
N LEU A 71 17.07 -2.09 -11.33
CA LEU A 71 17.27 -2.29 -12.77
C LEU A 71 17.86 -1.05 -13.46
N GLU A 72 17.63 0.15 -12.94
CA GLU A 72 18.23 1.40 -13.42
C GLU A 72 19.74 1.49 -13.09
N ILE A 73 20.18 0.89 -11.97
CA ILE A 73 21.55 1.02 -11.44
C ILE A 73 22.47 -0.09 -12.00
N ASP A 74 22.15 -0.68 -13.16
CA ASP A 74 22.91 -1.76 -13.83
C ASP A 74 23.02 -3.10 -13.05
N HIS A 75 22.25 -3.28 -11.97
CA HIS A 75 22.29 -4.52 -11.18
C HIS A 75 20.97 -5.30 -11.33
N LEU A 76 20.92 -6.20 -12.31
CA LEU A 76 19.95 -7.28 -12.33
C LEU A 76 20.11 -8.09 -11.03
N PRO A 77 19.04 -8.40 -10.28
CA PRO A 77 19.20 -9.20 -9.08
C PRO A 77 19.78 -10.56 -9.45
N GLU A 78 20.96 -10.85 -8.91
CA GLU A 78 21.38 -12.23 -8.72
C GLU A 78 20.28 -12.88 -7.87
N ARG A 79 19.77 -14.02 -8.35
CA ARG A 79 18.63 -14.76 -7.78
C ARG A 79 18.63 -14.60 -6.25
N PRO A 80 17.58 -14.02 -5.64
CA PRO A 80 17.59 -13.68 -4.23
C PRO A 80 18.02 -14.93 -3.43
N ASP A 81 19.06 -14.76 -2.63
CA ASP A 81 19.56 -15.82 -1.78
C ASP A 81 18.36 -16.29 -0.92
N PRO A 82 17.93 -17.55 -1.00
CA PRO A 82 16.73 -18.02 -0.29
C PRO A 82 16.86 -17.93 1.24
N THR A 83 18.03 -17.51 1.72
CA THR A 83 18.37 -17.26 3.13
C THR A 83 18.36 -15.77 3.53
N SER A 84 18.30 -14.85 2.57
CA SER A 84 18.10 -13.42 2.81
C SER A 84 16.65 -13.20 3.24
N SER A 85 16.43 -13.26 4.55
CA SER A 85 15.14 -13.11 5.21
C SER A 85 14.25 -12.06 4.54
N GLU A 86 13.03 -12.49 4.22
CA GLU A 86 11.96 -11.69 3.62
C GLU A 86 11.78 -10.38 4.43
N SER A 87 12.38 -9.27 3.97
CA SER A 87 12.26 -7.97 4.65
C SER A 87 10.80 -7.66 4.91
N GLY A 88 10.43 -7.32 6.16
CA GLY A 88 9.05 -7.04 6.55
C GLY A 88 8.44 -5.90 5.73
N LEU A 89 7.12 -5.76 5.72
CA LEU A 89 6.42 -4.70 5.02
C LEU A 89 6.90 -3.31 5.46
N ALA A 90 7.17 -3.14 6.76
CA ALA A 90 7.74 -1.92 7.32
C ALA A 90 9.17 -1.67 6.81
N ASP A 91 10.01 -2.70 6.75
CA ASP A 91 11.37 -2.58 6.20
C ASP A 91 11.36 -2.23 4.70
N LEU A 92 10.45 -2.84 3.94
CA LEU A 92 10.28 -2.56 2.51
C LEU A 92 9.80 -1.13 2.29
N HIS A 93 8.85 -0.67 3.10
CA HIS A 93 8.39 0.70 3.09
C HIS A 93 9.53 1.67 3.39
N ALA A 94 10.21 1.52 4.52
CA ALA A 94 11.32 2.39 4.91
C ALA A 94 12.40 2.47 3.82
N ARG A 95 12.85 1.33 3.28
CA ARG A 95 13.86 1.30 2.20
C ARG A 95 13.40 2.02 0.95
N LEU A 96 12.15 1.83 0.53
CA LEU A 96 11.62 2.49 -0.66
C LEU A 96 11.57 4.00 -0.47
N PHE A 97 11.07 4.46 0.68
CA PHE A 97 10.93 5.89 0.95
C PHE A 97 12.26 6.58 1.25
N ASP A 98 13.24 5.87 1.81
CA ASP A 98 14.63 6.33 1.89
C ASP A 98 15.19 6.59 0.48
N ILE A 99 14.99 5.67 -0.46
CA ILE A 99 15.43 5.84 -1.86
C ILE A 99 14.73 7.02 -2.53
N LEU A 100 13.41 7.12 -2.37
CA LEU A 100 12.62 8.21 -2.97
C LEU A 100 13.00 9.58 -2.36
N GLY A 101 13.33 9.63 -1.07
CA GLY A 101 13.75 10.84 -0.37
C GLY A 101 15.16 11.34 -0.73
N LEU A 102 16.01 10.48 -1.32
CA LEU A 102 17.36 10.85 -1.75
C LEU A 102 17.41 11.60 -3.09
N HIS A 103 16.28 11.75 -3.80
CA HIS A 103 16.24 12.31 -5.15
C HIS A 103 15.29 13.52 -5.33
N PRO A 104 15.35 14.55 -4.48
CA PRO A 104 14.45 15.71 -4.59
C PRO A 104 14.64 16.50 -5.90
N GLU A 105 15.82 16.45 -6.52
CA GLU A 105 16.10 17.18 -7.78
C GLU A 105 15.56 16.48 -9.04
N ARG A 106 15.13 15.22 -8.93
CA ARG A 106 14.59 14.41 -10.04
C ARG A 106 13.08 14.27 -9.99
N SER A 107 12.46 14.76 -8.92
CA SER A 107 11.03 14.61 -8.67
C SER A 107 10.23 15.63 -9.48
N GLY A 108 9.17 15.18 -10.15
CA GLY A 108 8.17 16.08 -10.72
C GLY A 108 7.28 16.63 -9.62
N SER A 109 6.54 17.71 -9.91
CA SER A 109 5.65 18.33 -8.93
C SER A 109 4.55 17.39 -8.43
N ALA A 110 4.24 16.34 -9.18
CA ALA A 110 3.26 15.33 -8.81
C ALA A 110 3.83 14.35 -7.76
N ALA A 111 5.01 13.77 -8.00
CA ALA A 111 5.66 12.88 -7.03
C ALA A 111 5.94 13.60 -5.70
N ASP A 112 6.42 14.85 -5.73
CA ASP A 112 6.63 15.66 -4.52
C ASP A 112 5.34 15.84 -3.71
N GLN A 113 4.24 16.18 -4.38
CA GLN A 113 2.95 16.34 -3.72
C GLN A 113 2.51 15.05 -3.02
N TRP A 114 2.64 13.90 -3.68
CA TRP A 114 2.25 12.62 -3.12
C TRP A 114 3.18 12.17 -1.98
N LEU A 115 4.49 12.37 -2.12
CA LEU A 115 5.48 12.11 -1.06
C LEU A 115 5.22 12.98 0.18
N CYS A 116 4.97 14.28 -0.01
CA CYS A 116 4.58 15.17 1.09
C CYS A 116 3.26 14.75 1.73
N ARG A 117 2.28 14.32 0.93
CA ARG A 117 0.98 13.86 1.44
C ARG A 117 1.11 12.60 2.28
N LEU A 118 1.87 11.61 1.80
CA LEU A 118 2.04 10.34 2.49
C LEU A 118 2.91 10.49 3.75
N SER A 119 3.99 11.28 3.69
CA SER A 119 4.83 11.58 4.87
C SER A 119 4.09 12.35 5.96
N ALA A 120 3.06 13.13 5.58
CA ALA A 120 2.18 13.80 6.52
C ALA A 120 1.00 12.93 7.00
N ASP A 121 0.85 11.71 6.47
CA ASP A 121 -0.24 10.81 6.86
C ASP A 121 0.10 10.07 8.16
N PRO A 122 -0.53 10.40 9.31
CA PRO A 122 -0.20 9.78 10.59
C PRO A 122 -0.60 8.30 10.67
N VAL A 123 -1.40 7.80 9.73
CA VAL A 123 -1.91 6.43 9.73
C VAL A 123 -0.97 5.47 8.98
N ALA A 124 -0.19 5.98 8.02
CA ALA A 124 0.57 5.16 7.07
C ALA A 124 1.51 4.16 7.77
N ASP A 125 2.42 4.65 8.63
CA ASP A 125 3.41 3.81 9.31
C ASP A 125 2.76 2.77 10.22
N ALA A 126 1.80 3.18 11.04
CA ALA A 126 1.08 2.29 11.95
C ALA A 126 0.29 1.22 11.18
N LEU A 127 -0.30 1.59 10.04
CA LEU A 127 -1.04 0.67 9.20
C LEU A 127 -0.12 -0.37 8.55
N ILE A 128 1.04 0.05 8.05
CA ILE A 128 2.03 -0.84 7.45
C ILE A 128 2.55 -1.83 8.50
N GLU A 129 2.85 -1.34 9.70
CA GLU A 129 3.27 -2.18 10.82
C GLU A 129 2.18 -3.20 11.20
N ALA A 130 0.92 -2.78 11.25
CA ALA A 130 -0.19 -3.67 11.56
C ALA A 130 -0.45 -4.71 10.46
N LEU A 131 -0.27 -4.35 9.19
CA LEU A 131 -0.41 -5.27 8.06
C LEU A 131 0.74 -6.27 7.96
N ASP A 132 1.94 -5.92 8.42
CA ASP A 132 3.10 -6.82 8.41
C ASP A 132 2.86 -8.10 9.20
N VAL A 133 2.06 -8.03 10.27
CA VAL A 133 1.59 -9.20 11.05
C VAL A 133 0.92 -10.26 10.18
N TYR A 134 0.21 -9.84 9.14
CA TYR A 134 -0.53 -10.73 8.24
C TYR A 134 0.32 -11.28 7.09
N ARG A 135 1.60 -10.88 7.02
CA ARG A 135 2.54 -11.35 6.00
C ARG A 135 3.00 -12.77 6.32
N GLY A 136 2.81 -13.71 5.40
CA GLY A 136 3.17 -15.11 5.58
C GLY A 136 2.15 -15.97 6.33
N ALA A 137 1.02 -15.40 6.73
CA ALA A 137 -0.10 -16.10 7.36
C ALA A 137 -0.84 -17.00 6.34
N THR A 138 -0.31 -18.19 6.04
CA THR A 138 -0.94 -19.07 5.03
C THR A 138 -2.06 -19.96 5.56
N THR A 139 -2.31 -20.04 6.87
CA THR A 139 -3.49 -20.72 7.47
C THR A 139 -3.35 -20.73 8.99
N GLY A 140 -4.35 -20.23 9.71
CA GLY A 140 -4.39 -20.26 11.18
C GLY A 140 -5.31 -19.19 11.75
N GLU A 141 -5.90 -19.43 12.92
CA GLU A 141 -6.60 -18.41 13.68
C GLU A 141 -5.54 -17.51 14.32
N HIS A 142 -5.37 -16.30 13.79
CA HIS A 142 -4.32 -15.40 14.26
C HIS A 142 -4.92 -14.54 15.37
N THR A 143 -4.46 -14.74 16.60
CA THR A 143 -4.60 -13.72 17.62
C THR A 143 -3.74 -12.55 17.15
N ALA A 144 -4.37 -11.47 16.67
CA ALA A 144 -3.67 -10.24 16.34
C ALA A 144 -2.76 -9.89 17.54
N PRO A 145 -1.46 -9.61 17.35
CA PRO A 145 -0.63 -9.15 18.44
C PRO A 145 -1.22 -7.83 18.95
N ASP A 146 -1.69 -7.87 20.19
CA ASP A 146 -2.33 -6.75 20.86
C ASP A 146 -1.39 -5.53 20.82
N GLY A 147 -1.89 -4.40 20.33
CA GLY A 147 -1.18 -3.11 20.30
C GLY A 147 -0.95 -2.48 18.91
N ALA A 148 -0.71 -3.24 17.84
CA ALA A 148 -0.47 -2.65 16.50
C ALA A 148 -1.74 -2.01 15.93
N TRP A 149 -2.87 -2.72 16.00
CA TRP A 149 -4.17 -2.18 15.63
C TRP A 149 -4.66 -1.07 16.56
N ASP A 150 -4.20 -1.04 17.82
CA ASP A 150 -4.50 0.06 18.72
C ASP A 150 -3.76 1.34 18.34
N ARG A 151 -2.51 1.23 17.83
CA ARG A 151 -1.80 2.36 17.22
C ARG A 151 -2.50 2.87 15.97
N VAL A 152 -2.95 1.96 15.08
CA VAL A 152 -3.76 2.33 13.91
C VAL A 152 -5.04 3.05 14.34
N ARG A 153 -5.76 2.50 15.33
CA ARG A 153 -6.98 3.12 15.85
C ARG A 153 -6.70 4.51 16.42
N ALA A 154 -5.67 4.65 17.23
CA ALA A 154 -5.27 5.94 17.80
C ALA A 154 -4.91 6.97 16.72
N ALA A 155 -4.17 6.57 15.68
CA ALA A 155 -3.81 7.44 14.57
C ALA A 155 -5.03 7.85 13.72
N VAL A 156 -5.94 6.91 13.45
CA VAL A 156 -7.18 7.17 12.72
C VAL A 156 -8.12 8.08 13.51
N ASP A 157 -8.19 7.91 14.83
CA ASP A 157 -9.04 8.74 15.70
C ASP A 157 -8.58 10.21 15.79
N LEU A 158 -7.30 10.49 15.48
CA LEU A 158 -6.81 11.86 15.34
C LEU A 158 -7.33 12.55 14.08
N ASP A 159 -7.85 11.81 13.10
CA ASP A 159 -8.52 12.37 11.94
C ASP A 159 -9.85 13.04 12.40
N PRO A 160 -10.01 14.36 12.24
CA PRO A 160 -11.21 15.06 12.69
C PRO A 160 -12.51 14.49 12.10
N GLY A 161 -12.45 13.93 10.89
CA GLY A 161 -13.60 13.30 10.24
C GLY A 161 -14.00 11.97 10.91
N VAL A 162 -13.06 11.26 11.52
CA VAL A 162 -13.33 9.97 12.17
C VAL A 162 -13.59 10.15 13.66
N GLY A 163 -12.71 10.87 14.37
CA GLY A 163 -12.81 11.11 15.81
C GLY A 163 -14.12 11.79 16.22
N SER A 164 -14.62 12.74 15.43
CA SER A 164 -15.91 13.39 15.69
C SER A 164 -17.08 12.40 15.69
N ARG A 165 -17.04 11.38 14.81
CA ARG A 165 -18.09 10.37 14.72
C ARG A 165 -17.98 9.36 15.86
N ARG A 166 -16.78 9.12 16.40
CA ARG A 166 -16.59 8.31 17.61
C ARG A 166 -17.29 8.95 18.80
N ILE A 167 -17.09 10.26 19.00
CA ILE A 167 -17.68 11.03 20.11
C ILE A 167 -19.21 11.00 20.04
N THR A 168 -19.79 11.16 18.86
CA THR A 168 -21.26 11.08 18.68
C THR A 168 -21.83 9.66 18.76
N SER A 169 -20.97 8.65 18.64
CA SER A 169 -21.34 7.23 18.71
C SER A 169 -21.21 6.66 20.13
N GLN A 170 -20.58 7.41 21.05
CA GLN A 170 -20.51 7.03 22.44
C GLN A 170 -21.88 7.33 23.07
N PRO A 171 -22.57 6.33 23.65
CA PRO A 171 -23.81 6.60 24.37
C PRO A 171 -23.48 7.58 25.51
N ASP A 172 -24.31 8.60 25.69
CA ASP A 172 -24.22 9.49 26.85
C ASP A 172 -24.15 8.62 28.12
N ASP A 173 -23.16 8.85 28.97
CA ASP A 173 -22.92 8.08 30.20
C ASP A 173 -24.16 8.13 31.14
N GLU A 174 -25.10 7.22 30.97
CA GLU A 174 -25.95 6.70 32.05
C GLU A 174 -25.34 5.38 32.56
N PRO A 175 -25.24 5.16 33.88
CA PRO A 175 -24.63 3.97 34.44
C PRO A 175 -25.59 2.77 34.27
N GLU A 176 -25.53 2.11 33.12
CA GLU A 176 -26.16 0.80 32.95
C GLU A 176 -25.22 -0.34 33.40
N PRO A 177 -25.80 -1.44 33.94
CA PRO A 177 -25.06 -2.42 34.70
C PRO A 177 -24.12 -3.26 33.83
N GLU A 178 -23.06 -3.72 34.47
CA GLU A 178 -21.99 -4.58 33.97
C GLU A 178 -22.51 -5.76 33.12
N THR A 179 -22.55 -5.57 31.80
CA THR A 179 -22.52 -6.67 30.83
C THR A 179 -21.34 -6.46 29.89
N GLU A 180 -20.36 -7.34 30.04
CA GLU A 180 -19.15 -7.48 29.23
C GLU A 180 -19.51 -7.71 27.75
N THR A 181 -19.70 -6.64 27.00
CA THR A 181 -19.54 -6.60 25.54
C THR A 181 -19.19 -5.17 25.17
N SER A 182 -17.94 -4.94 24.75
CA SER A 182 -17.50 -3.65 24.23
C SER A 182 -18.55 -3.08 23.25
N PRO A 183 -18.91 -1.78 23.36
CA PRO A 183 -19.90 -1.19 22.48
C PRO A 183 -19.42 -1.32 21.03
N VAL A 184 -20.20 -2.04 20.21
CA VAL A 184 -19.97 -2.13 18.77
C VAL A 184 -20.06 -0.70 18.21
N PRO A 185 -19.04 -0.20 17.50
CA PRO A 185 -19.09 1.17 16.99
C PRO A 185 -20.28 1.37 16.06
N THR A 186 -20.96 2.51 16.15
CA THR A 186 -22.07 2.87 15.25
C THR A 186 -21.61 2.82 13.79
N GLY A 187 -22.49 2.43 12.86
CA GLY A 187 -22.18 2.28 11.44
C GLY A 187 -21.44 3.48 10.83
N ALA A 188 -21.77 4.71 11.23
CA ALA A 188 -21.11 5.93 10.76
C ALA A 188 -19.62 6.05 11.17
N TYR A 189 -19.24 5.60 12.36
CA TYR A 189 -17.83 5.56 12.76
C TYR A 189 -17.10 4.46 12.00
N GLN A 190 -17.70 3.27 11.85
CA GLN A 190 -17.09 2.17 11.11
C GLN A 190 -16.87 2.53 9.63
N GLU A 191 -17.83 3.19 8.99
CA GLU A 191 -17.71 3.70 7.62
C GLU A 191 -16.57 4.72 7.49
N ALA A 192 -16.46 5.64 8.44
CA ALA A 192 -15.39 6.65 8.46
C ALA A 192 -14.01 6.01 8.67
N TRP A 193 -13.92 5.03 9.56
CA TRP A 193 -12.71 4.27 9.80
C TRP A 193 -12.29 3.48 8.55
N ASN A 194 -13.24 2.75 7.94
CA ASN A 194 -13.00 2.00 6.69
C ASN A 194 -12.55 2.93 5.57
N SER A 195 -13.18 4.10 5.44
CA SER A 195 -12.82 5.10 4.43
C SER A 195 -11.40 5.62 4.63
N ARG A 196 -11.00 5.88 5.89
CA ARG A 196 -9.65 6.36 6.20
C ARG A 196 -8.59 5.29 5.95
N PHE A 197 -8.89 4.05 6.32
CA PHE A 197 -8.07 2.88 6.02
C PHE A 197 -7.82 2.74 4.51
N ILE A 198 -8.90 2.72 3.72
CA ILE A 198 -8.85 2.61 2.26
C ILE A 198 -8.02 3.76 1.67
N SER A 199 -8.29 5.00 2.09
CA SER A 199 -7.61 6.19 1.59
C SER A 199 -6.10 6.16 1.84
N THR A 200 -5.65 5.57 2.96
CA THR A 200 -4.22 5.46 3.28
C THR A 200 -3.51 4.50 2.30
N ILE A 201 -4.11 3.33 2.04
CA ILE A 201 -3.56 2.36 1.07
C ILE A 201 -3.58 2.92 -0.35
N GLU A 202 -4.65 3.60 -0.75
CA GLU A 202 -4.73 4.27 -2.05
C GLU A 202 -3.69 5.39 -2.19
N THR A 203 -3.37 6.10 -1.10
CA THR A 203 -2.33 7.13 -1.08
C THR A 203 -0.94 6.52 -1.27
N ILE A 204 -0.64 5.37 -0.64
CA ILE A 204 0.61 4.63 -0.86
C ILE A 204 0.76 4.25 -2.33
N ARG A 205 -0.28 3.63 -2.92
CA ARG A 205 -0.27 3.22 -4.34
C ARG A 205 -0.05 4.42 -5.26
N SER A 206 -0.83 5.49 -5.06
CA SER A 206 -0.73 6.72 -5.87
C SER A 206 0.65 7.37 -5.78
N THR A 207 1.29 7.27 -4.61
CA THR A 207 2.65 7.79 -4.42
C THR A 207 3.67 7.00 -5.24
N ILE A 208 3.60 5.67 -5.22
CA ILE A 208 4.48 4.81 -6.02
C ILE A 208 4.25 5.03 -7.51
N ASP A 209 2.99 5.15 -7.94
CA ASP A 209 2.63 5.41 -9.33
C ASP A 209 3.17 6.77 -9.81
N ALA A 210 3.01 7.83 -9.02
CA ALA A 210 3.55 9.15 -9.33
C ALA A 210 5.09 9.14 -9.39
N CYS A 211 5.74 8.49 -8.42
CA CYS A 211 7.20 8.33 -8.42
C CYS A 211 7.70 7.51 -9.62
N SER A 212 6.93 6.52 -10.06
CA SER A 212 7.22 5.74 -11.27
C SER A 212 7.12 6.62 -12.52
N GLN A 213 6.05 7.42 -12.65
CA GLN A 213 5.81 8.31 -13.79
C GLN A 213 6.85 9.43 -13.89
N ASP A 214 7.25 10.00 -12.77
CA ASP A 214 8.26 11.05 -12.70
C ASP A 214 9.69 10.52 -12.83
N GLY A 215 9.90 9.19 -12.81
CA GLY A 215 11.21 8.56 -13.04
C GLY A 215 12.09 8.40 -11.81
N LEU A 216 11.56 8.64 -10.62
CA LEU A 216 12.29 8.43 -9.37
C LEU A 216 12.65 6.95 -9.16
N LEU A 217 11.85 6.04 -9.75
CA LEU A 217 12.10 4.60 -9.73
C LEU A 217 12.83 4.09 -10.99
N GLY A 218 13.36 5.00 -11.82
CA GLY A 218 14.12 4.67 -13.03
C GLY A 218 13.28 4.56 -14.31
N GLY A 219 13.97 4.48 -15.45
CA GLY A 219 13.36 4.34 -16.78
C GLY A 219 12.48 3.09 -16.93
N PRO A 220 12.86 1.92 -16.38
CA PRO A 220 11.99 0.73 -16.36
C PRO A 220 10.62 0.97 -15.72
N ALA A 221 10.56 1.74 -14.62
CA ALA A 221 9.32 2.05 -13.92
C ALA A 221 8.42 2.99 -14.75
N GLN A 222 8.99 4.01 -15.38
CA GLN A 222 8.26 4.90 -16.29
C GLN A 222 7.64 4.13 -17.46
N ASN A 223 8.42 3.25 -18.08
CA ASN A 223 7.98 2.44 -19.22
C ASN A 223 6.88 1.44 -18.83
N LEU A 224 7.01 0.81 -17.66
CA LEU A 224 5.98 -0.08 -17.12
C LEU A 224 4.69 0.70 -16.78
N GLY A 225 4.80 1.85 -16.12
CA GLY A 225 3.67 2.72 -15.79
C GLY A 225 2.93 3.19 -17.05
N ALA A 226 3.67 3.57 -18.09
CA ALA A 226 3.08 3.89 -19.40
C ALA A 226 2.35 2.69 -20.00
N ALA A 227 2.96 1.50 -20.02
CA ALA A 227 2.34 0.29 -20.56
C ALA A 227 1.05 -0.12 -19.81
N LEU A 228 1.03 0.04 -18.48
CA LEU A 228 -0.14 -0.25 -17.63
C LEU A 228 -1.21 0.84 -17.69
N ALA A 229 -0.88 2.07 -18.09
CA ALA A 229 -1.86 3.11 -18.40
C ALA A 229 -2.45 2.96 -19.82
N HIS A 230 -1.77 2.24 -20.72
CA HIS A 230 -2.19 2.02 -22.11
C HIS A 230 -3.07 0.78 -22.41
N PRO A 231 -3.63 -0.02 -21.47
CA PRO A 231 -4.45 -1.18 -21.84
C PRO A 231 -5.88 -0.72 -22.13
N ARG A 232 -6.10 -0.01 -23.25
CA ARG A 232 -7.43 0.23 -23.86
C ARG A 232 -7.43 0.81 -25.28
N GLN A 233 -6.38 0.63 -26.07
CA GLN A 233 -6.43 0.89 -27.52
C GLN A 233 -5.95 -0.33 -28.32
N GLY A 234 -6.87 -1.25 -28.57
CA GLY A 234 -6.68 -2.46 -29.37
C GLY A 234 -7.59 -3.56 -28.82
N THR A 235 -8.89 -3.58 -29.14
CA THR A 235 -9.39 -3.98 -30.45
C THR A 235 -10.64 -3.17 -30.86
N ALA A 236 -10.44 -2.20 -31.74
CA ALA A 236 -11.51 -1.65 -32.58
C ALA A 236 -10.97 -1.57 -34.03
N ALA A 237 -10.86 -2.73 -34.66
CA ALA A 237 -10.76 -2.99 -36.09
C ALA A 237 -10.82 -4.53 -36.23
N ALA A 238 -11.66 -5.17 -37.05
CA ALA A 238 -12.40 -4.77 -38.24
C ALA A 238 -13.76 -5.49 -38.30
#